data_AF-A0A108E404-F1
#
_entry.id   AF-A0A108E404-F1
#
_cell.length_a   1.000
_cell.length_b   1.000
_cell.length_c   1.000
_cell.angle_alpha   90.00
_cell.angle_beta   90.00
_cell.angle_gamma   90.00
#
_symmetry.space_group_name_H-M   'P 1'
#
loop_
_entity.id
_entity.type
_entity.pdbx_description
1 polymer ?
#
loop_
_entity_poly.entity_id
_entity_poly.type
_entity_poly.pdbx_seq_one_letter_code
_entity_poly.pdbx_strand_id
1 'polypeptide(L)' 'MAVKSPCVDVCSFDGRTGYCVACLRTRDEARGWKKMTDHRRHQIVNDRARRHAKLTRETTD' A
#
# COMPACT_ATOMS: atom_id res chain seq x y z
N MET A 1 11.71 -16.04 4.37
CA MET A 1 10.46 -15.70 5.10
C MET A 1 9.50 -15.06 4.12
N ALA A 2 8.20 -15.42 4.13
CA ALA A 2 7.22 -14.72 3.30
C ALA A 2 6.92 -13.34 3.90
N VAL A 3 7.01 -12.29 3.09
CA VAL A 3 6.56 -10.94 3.51
C VAL A 3 5.08 -10.99 3.89
N LYS A 4 4.78 -10.68 5.16
CA LYS A 4 3.40 -10.58 5.63
C LYS A 4 2.70 -9.45 4.87
N SER A 5 1.60 -9.81 4.22
CA SER A 5 0.74 -8.83 3.54
C SER A 5 0.19 -7.88 4.59
N PRO A 6 0.39 -6.57 4.47
CA PRO A 6 -0.11 -5.63 5.45
C PRO A 6 -1.57 -5.22 5.14
N CYS A 7 -2.31 -6.14 4.52
CA CYS A 7 -3.72 -5.98 4.20
C CYS A 7 -4.53 -6.19 5.47
N VAL A 8 -5.48 -5.30 5.72
CA VAL A 8 -6.47 -5.45 6.80
C VAL A 8 -7.85 -5.83 6.24
N ASP A 9 -7.86 -6.39 5.03
CA ASP A 9 -9.06 -6.72 4.24
C ASP A 9 -10.02 -5.53 3.98
N VAL A 10 -9.55 -4.31 4.21
CA VAL A 10 -10.20 -3.05 3.84
C VAL A 10 -9.55 -2.51 2.57
N CYS A 11 -10.31 -2.49 1.49
CA CYS A 11 -9.93 -1.91 0.20
C CYS A 11 -10.59 -0.55 -0.02
N SER A 12 -10.17 0.46 0.73
CA SER A 12 -10.56 1.85 0.50
C SER A 12 -9.36 2.62 -0.07
N PHE A 13 -9.51 3.22 -1.24
CA PHE A 13 -8.46 3.94 -1.95
C PHE A 13 -8.80 5.41 -2.01
N ASP A 14 -7.83 6.24 -1.69
CA ASP A 14 -7.94 7.68 -1.83
C ASP A 14 -7.85 8.06 -3.32
N GLY A 15 -8.82 8.86 -3.79
CA GLY A 15 -8.94 9.23 -5.20
C GLY A 15 -7.90 10.25 -5.67
N ARG A 16 -7.26 10.98 -4.75
CA ARG A 16 -6.24 11.99 -5.06
C ARG A 16 -4.86 11.33 -5.19
N THR A 17 -4.52 10.48 -4.24
CA THR A 17 -3.20 9.84 -4.13
C THR A 17 -3.11 8.48 -4.80
N GLY A 18 -4.25 7.79 -4.97
CA GLY A 18 -4.31 6.42 -5.50
C GLY A 18 -3.83 5.34 -4.51
N TYR A 19 -3.55 5.70 -3.25
CA TYR A 19 -3.15 4.76 -2.21
C TYR A 19 -4.33 4.27 -1.38
N CYS A 20 -4.23 3.04 -0.91
CA CYS A 20 -5.20 2.51 0.04
C CYS A 20 -5.04 3.20 1.41
N VAL A 21 -6.13 3.72 1.97
CA VAL A 21 -6.10 4.41 3.28
C VAL A 21 -5.71 3.50 4.43
N ALA A 22 -5.95 2.19 4.27
CA ALA A 22 -5.63 1.20 5.29
C ALA A 22 -4.31 0.48 4.99
N CYS A 23 -4.16 -0.06 3.78
CA CYS A 23 -3.00 -0.87 3.45
C CYS A 23 -1.81 -0.11 2.83
N LEU A 24 -2.02 1.13 2.39
CA LEU A 24 -1.02 2.03 1.76
C LEU A 24 -0.41 1.50 0.46
N ARG A 25 -1.07 0.52 -0.15
CA ARG A 25 -0.75 -0.01 -1.48
C ARG A 25 -1.66 0.61 -2.52
N THR A 26 -1.20 0.68 -3.75
CA THR A 26 -2.05 1.06 -4.88
C THR A 26 -2.95 -0.11 -5.29
N ARG A 27 -3.98 0.20 -6.08
CA ARG A 27 -4.91 -0.81 -6.61
C ARG A 27 -4.20 -1.90 -7.40
N ASP A 28 -3.21 -1.53 -8.21
CA ASP A 28 -2.45 -2.47 -9.05
C ASP A 28 -1.52 -3.34 -8.22
N GLU A 29 -0.90 -2.78 -7.17
CA GLU A 29 -0.08 -3.54 -6.24
C GLU A 29 -0.91 -4.55 -5.44
N ALA A 30 -2.12 -4.17 -5.02
CA ALA A 30 -3.04 -5.07 -4.32
C ALA A 30 -3.47 -6.24 -5.22
N ARG A 31 -3.83 -5.97 -6.49
CA ARG A 31 -4.17 -7.00 -7.49
C ARG A 31 -2.99 -7.91 -7.80
N GLY A 32 -1.79 -7.34 -7.92
CA GLY A 32 -0.56 -8.06 -8.26
C GLY A 32 0.12 -8.78 -7.10
N TRP A 33 -0.29 -8.55 -5.85
CA TRP A 33 0.44 -8.99 -4.65
C TRP A 33 0.83 -10.48 -4.67
N LYS A 34 -0.12 -11.36 -5.03
CA LYS A 34 0.12 -12.81 -5.12
C LYS A 34 1.13 -13.18 -6.22
N LYS A 35 1.21 -12.39 -7.29
CA LYS A 35 2.14 -12.57 -8.42
C LYS A 35 3.48 -11.87 -8.24
N MET A 36 3.63 -10.99 -7.25
CA MET A 36 4.87 -10.27 -6.98
C MET A 36 5.94 -11.15 -6.32
N THR A 37 7.20 -10.84 -6.64
CA THR A 37 8.36 -11.41 -5.97
C THR A 37 8.48 -10.90 -4.54
N ASP A 38 9.14 -11.69 -3.68
CA ASP A 38 9.35 -11.35 -2.28
C ASP A 38 10.13 -10.02 -2.12
N HIS A 39 11.09 -9.76 -3.01
CA HIS A 39 11.81 -8.48 -3.07
C HIS A 39 10.87 -7.28 -3.29
N ARG A 40 9.92 -7.39 -4.25
CA ARG A 40 8.96 -6.31 -4.50
C ARG A 40 8.00 -6.12 -3.32
N ARG A 41 7.59 -7.21 -2.68
CA ARG A 41 6.76 -7.15 -1.47
C ARG A 41 7.50 -6.44 -0.33
N HIS A 42 8.79 -6.73 -0.13
CA HIS A 42 9.62 -6.05 0.85
C HIS A 42 9.73 -4.55 0.56
N GLN A 43 9.98 -4.16 -0.69
CA GLN A 43 10.01 -2.75 -1.08
C GLN A 43 8.70 -2.03 -0.73
N ILE A 44 7.56 -2.62 -1.07
CA ILE A 44 6.24 -2.04 -0.79
C ILE A 44 6.01 -1.88 0.72
N VAL A 45 6.39 -2.88 1.51
CA VAL A 45 6.25 -2.83 2.98
C VAL A 45 7.16 -1.77 3.58
N ASN A 46 8.41 -1.66 3.13
CA ASN A 46 9.36 -0.64 3.59
C ASN A 46 8.91 0.77 3.20
N ASP A 47 8.31 0.92 2.02
CA ASP A 47 7.80 2.20 1.53
C ASP A 47 6.51 2.66 2.25
N ARG A 48 5.83 1.79 3.03
CA ARG A 48 4.55 2.15 3.69
C ARG A 48 4.66 3.43 4.51
N ALA A 49 5.69 3.58 5.32
CA ALA A 49 5.84 4.76 6.17
C ALA A 49 5.91 6.05 5.32
N ARG A 50 6.65 6.01 4.21
CA ARG A 50 6.78 7.12 3.27
C ARG A 50 5.46 7.42 2.56
N ARG A 51 4.72 6.38 2.14
CA ARG A 51 3.41 6.49 1.49
C ARG A 51 2.33 7.01 2.45
N HIS A 52 2.36 6.58 3.71
CA HIS A 52 1.47 7.07 4.77
C HIS A 52 1.64 8.57 4.98
N ALA A 53 2.89 9.04 5.07
CA ALA A 53 3.19 10.45 5.21
C ALA A 53 2.67 11.26 4.01
N LYS A 54 2.76 10.72 2.79
CA LYS A 54 2.20 11.34 1.59
C LYS A 54 0.66 11.40 1.63
N LEU A 55 0.00 10.27 1.91
CA LEU A 55 -1.46 10.19 2.04
C LEU A 55 -1.98 11.16 3.10
N THR A 56 -1.40 11.17 4.31
CA THR A 56 -1.84 12.03 5.43
C THR A 56 -1.79 13.51 5.06
N ARG A 57 -0.76 13.93 4.30
CA ARG A 57 -0.62 15.32 3.85
C ARG A 57 -1.70 15.71 2.83
N GLU A 58 -2.18 14.77 2.03
CA GLU A 58 -3.16 15.03 0.96
C GLU A 58 -4.62 14.84 1.41
N THR A 59 -4.89 14.03 2.44
CA THR A 59 -6.23 13.81 2.99
C THR A 59 -6.67 14.91 3.99
N THR A 60 -5.74 15.76 4.47
CA THR A 60 -6.04 16.85 5.41
C THR A 60 -6.50 18.15 4.73
N ASP A 61 -6.78 18.12 3.42
CA ASP A 61 -7.30 19.25 2.62
C ASP A 61 -8.75 19.03 2.17
#